data_AF-A0A1I4HDA0-F1
#
_entry.id   AF-A0A1I4HDA0-F1
#
_cell.length_a   1.000
_cell.length_b   1.000
_cell.length_c   1.000
_cell.angle_alpha   90.00
_cell.angle_beta   90.00
_cell.angle_gamma   90.00
#
_symmetry.space_group_name_H-M   'P 1'
#
loop_
_entity.id
_entity.type
_entity.pdbx_description
1 polymer ?
#
loop_
_entity_poly.entity_id
_entity_poly.type
_entity_poly.pdbx_seq_one_letter_code
_entity_poly.pdbx_strand_id
1 'polypeptide(L)'
;MEIKNYMEKLVMEKLDIVIKANRTTCNCERCRYDIAALALNSLPTRYVVTSSGATYSKIDSLDQQFHVDIVSAITQAINIVKKTPHH
;
A
#
# COMPACT_ATOMS: atom_id res chain seq x y z
N MET A 1 -6.17 -2.22 -22.28
CA MET A 1 -7.02 -1.67 -21.20
C MET A 1 -7.04 -2.70 -20.10
N GLU A 2 -6.71 -2.32 -18.86
CA GLU A 2 -6.61 -3.26 -17.75
C GLU A 2 -7.33 -2.72 -16.51
N ILE A 3 -8.01 -3.58 -15.77
CA ILE A 3 -8.65 -3.24 -14.49
C ILE A 3 -7.62 -3.46 -13.39
N LYS A 4 -7.28 -2.42 -12.63
CA LYS A 4 -6.38 -2.50 -11.48
C LYS A 4 -6.98 -1.84 -10.24
N ASN A 5 -6.71 -2.39 -9.06
CA ASN A 5 -6.98 -1.70 -7.81
C ASN A 5 -5.91 -0.62 -7.61
N TYR A 6 -6.31 0.64 -7.69
CA TYR A 6 -5.39 1.76 -7.59
C TYR A 6 -4.69 1.83 -6.22
N MET A 7 -5.34 1.31 -5.17
CA MET A 7 -4.75 1.26 -3.83
C MET A 7 -3.45 0.43 -3.81
N GLU A 8 -3.29 -0.56 -4.71
CA GLU A 8 -2.05 -1.34 -4.82
C GLU A 8 -0.86 -0.45 -5.13
N LYS A 9 -1.01 0.47 -6.09
CA LYS A 9 0.05 1.41 -6.44
C LYS A 9 0.40 2.33 -5.26
N LEU A 10 -0.62 2.96 -4.66
CA LEU A 10 -0.40 3.89 -3.56
C LEU A 10 0.23 3.21 -2.34
N VAL A 11 -0.25 2.03 -1.97
CA VAL A 11 0.31 1.26 -0.85
C VAL A 11 1.78 0.93 -1.13
N MET A 12 2.11 0.46 -2.32
CA MET A 12 3.50 0.13 -2.68
C MET A 12 4.41 1.36 -2.67
N GLU A 13 3.95 2.52 -3.15
CA GLU A 13 4.71 3.78 -3.12
C GLU A 13 4.98 4.26 -1.69
N LYS A 14 3.99 4.18 -0.79
CA LYS A 14 4.18 4.61 0.62
C LYS A 14 4.89 3.54 1.46
N LEU A 15 4.82 2.27 1.10
CA LEU A 15 5.42 1.15 1.84
C LEU A 15 6.91 1.37 2.08
N ASP A 16 7.65 1.78 1.05
CA ASP A 16 9.09 2.06 1.16
C ASP A 16 9.42 3.15 2.18
N ILE A 17 8.59 4.20 2.21
CA ILE A 17 8.77 5.34 3.12
C ILE A 17 8.54 4.87 4.56
N VAL A 18 7.44 4.16 4.80
CA VAL A 18 7.06 3.70 6.15
C VAL A 18 8.01 2.61 6.67
N ILE A 19 8.46 1.68 5.83
CA ILE A 19 9.46 0.67 6.23
C ILE A 19 10.79 1.34 6.59
N LYS A 20 11.28 2.29 5.78
CA LYS A 20 12.53 3.02 6.08
C LYS A 20 12.46 3.79 7.41
N ALA A 21 11.29 4.32 7.76
CA ALA A 21 11.06 4.94 9.07
C ALA A 21 11.05 3.91 10.22
N ASN A 22 10.66 2.66 9.95
CA ASN A 22 10.60 1.57 10.92
C ASN A 22 11.82 0.63 10.79
N ARG A 23 12.99 1.09 11.24
CA ARG A 23 14.29 0.37 11.13
C ARG A 23 14.34 -1.04 11.74
N THR A 24 13.37 -1.40 12.57
CA THR A 24 13.27 -2.71 13.23
C THR A 24 12.42 -3.72 12.44
N THR A 25 11.83 -3.32 11.32
CA THR A 25 11.02 -4.19 10.45
C THR A 25 11.90 -4.90 9.44
N CYS A 26 11.67 -6.21 9.22
CA CYS A 26 12.32 -6.93 8.12
C CYS A 26 11.88 -6.36 6.76
N ASN A 27 12.84 -6.15 5.86
CA ASN A 27 12.61 -5.56 4.53
C ASN A 27 12.81 -6.57 3.38
N CYS A 28 12.74 -7.87 3.66
CA CYS A 28 12.76 -8.88 2.58
C CYS A 28 11.48 -8.79 1.74
N GLU A 29 11.53 -9.26 0.49
CA GLU A 29 10.38 -9.22 -0.42
C GLU A 29 9.13 -9.87 0.19
N ARG A 30 9.29 -11.03 0.85
CA ARG A 30 8.18 -11.74 1.49
C ARG A 30 7.47 -10.89 2.55
N CYS A 31 8.22 -10.28 3.47
CA CYS A 31 7.64 -9.38 4.47
C CYS A 31 6.97 -8.16 3.83
N ARG A 32 7.56 -7.59 2.77
CA ARG A 32 6.97 -6.45 2.07
C ARG A 32 5.62 -6.81 1.46
N TYR A 33 5.52 -7.96 0.81
CA TYR A 33 4.26 -8.45 0.23
C TYR A 33 3.24 -8.81 1.31
N ASP A 34 3.64 -9.41 2.43
CA ASP A 34 2.75 -9.70 3.56
C ASP A 34 2.18 -8.38 4.15
N ILE A 35 3.03 -7.37 4.34
CA ILE A 35 2.60 -6.04 4.83
C ILE A 35 1.64 -5.39 3.84
N ALA A 36 1.98 -5.39 2.54
CA ALA A 36 1.13 -4.82 1.51
C ALA A 36 -0.24 -5.52 1.44
N ALA A 37 -0.27 -6.85 1.49
CA ALA A 37 -1.51 -7.63 1.45
C ALA A 37 -2.41 -7.32 2.65
N LEU A 38 -1.84 -7.29 3.86
CA LEU A 38 -2.58 -6.93 5.07
C LEU A 38 -3.12 -5.51 5.03
N ALA A 39 -2.33 -4.55 4.54
CA ALA A 39 -2.76 -3.16 4.39
C ALA A 39 -3.86 -3.03 3.33
N LEU A 40 -3.75 -3.70 2.18
CA LEU A 40 -4.75 -3.65 1.12
C LEU A 40 -6.09 -4.27 1.55
N ASN A 41 -6.05 -5.34 2.36
CA ASN A 41 -7.25 -5.98 2.89
C ASN A 41 -8.01 -5.11 3.90
N SER A 42 -7.36 -4.12 4.53
CA SER A 42 -8.00 -3.19 5.47
C SER A 42 -8.45 -1.87 4.84
N LEU A 43 -8.11 -1.64 3.57
CA LEU A 43 -8.42 -0.41 2.84
C LEU A 43 -9.58 -0.63 1.83
N PRO A 44 -10.37 0.41 1.53
CA PRO A 44 -11.41 0.30 0.51
C PRO A 44 -10.79 0.09 -0.88
N THR A 45 -11.20 -0.98 -1.57
CA THR A 45 -10.73 -1.25 -2.95
C THR A 45 -11.19 -0.16 -3.91
N ARG A 46 -10.30 0.29 -4.81
CA ARG A 46 -10.60 1.32 -5.82
C ARG A 46 -10.17 0.84 -7.20
N TYR A 47 -11.04 0.10 -7.87
CA TYR A 47 -10.76 -0.38 -9.22
C TYR A 47 -10.95 0.71 -10.27
N VAL A 48 -9.96 0.84 -11.15
CA VAL A 48 -9.97 1.76 -12.28
C VAL A 48 -9.61 1.02 -13.56
N VAL A 49 -10.22 1.42 -14.67
CA VAL A 49 -9.83 0.95 -16.00
C VAL A 49 -8.71 1.83 -16.50
N THR A 50 -7.51 1.26 -16.61
CA THR A 50 -6.34 1.99 -17.08
C THR A 50 -6.27 1.93 -18.61
N SER A 51 -6.49 3.08 -19.25
CA SER A 51 -6.35 3.26 -20.71
C SER A 51 -5.74 4.60 -21.13
N SER A 52 -5.69 5.62 -20.24
CA SER A 52 -5.23 6.98 -20.61
C SER A 52 -4.93 7.90 -19.40
N GLY A 53 -4.21 9.00 -19.66
CA GLY A 53 -3.76 10.00 -18.67
C GLY A 53 -4.85 10.72 -17.88
N ALA A 54 -6.09 10.82 -18.39
CA ALA A 54 -7.21 11.44 -17.67
C ALA A 54 -7.63 10.65 -16.42
N THR A 55 -7.41 9.33 -16.42
CA THR A 55 -7.67 8.48 -15.24
C THR A 55 -6.67 8.81 -14.12
N TYR A 56 -5.42 9.12 -14.47
CA TYR A 56 -4.35 9.48 -13.52
C TYR A 56 -4.59 10.82 -12.81
N SER A 57 -5.14 11.83 -13.49
CA SER A 57 -5.40 13.14 -12.87
C SER A 57 -6.45 13.07 -11.76
N LYS A 58 -7.50 12.25 -11.96
CA LYS A 58 -8.54 12.03 -10.94
C LYS A 58 -8.01 11.19 -9.77
N ILE A 59 -7.01 10.38 -10.07
CA ILE A 59 -6.30 9.51 -9.16
C ILE A 59 -5.38 10.30 -8.20
N ASP A 60 -4.65 11.31 -8.68
CA ASP A 60 -3.73 12.09 -7.83
C ASP A 60 -4.47 12.80 -6.69
N SER A 61 -5.71 13.24 -6.94
CA SER A 61 -6.57 13.79 -5.90
C SER A 61 -6.96 12.76 -4.82
N LEU A 62 -7.02 11.47 -5.18
CA LEU A 62 -7.28 10.39 -4.23
C LEU A 62 -6.05 10.09 -3.37
N ASP A 63 -4.81 10.25 -3.87
CA ASP A 63 -3.59 10.03 -3.05
C ASP A 63 -3.58 10.93 -1.81
N GLN A 64 -3.87 12.22 -1.96
CA GLN A 64 -3.95 13.13 -0.81
C GLN A 64 -5.04 12.72 0.19
N GLN A 65 -6.18 12.24 -0.29
CA GLN A 65 -7.29 11.86 0.58
C GLN A 65 -7.00 10.59 1.39
N PHE A 66 -6.30 9.61 0.79
CA PHE A 66 -6.04 8.32 1.43
C PHE A 66 -4.66 8.23 2.10
N HIS A 67 -3.84 9.27 2.03
CA HIS A 67 -2.48 9.25 2.55
C HIS A 67 -2.40 8.78 4.01
N VAL A 68 -3.23 9.37 4.89
CA VAL A 68 -3.24 9.05 6.33
C VAL A 68 -3.69 7.61 6.57
N ASP A 69 -4.75 7.18 5.88
CA ASP A 69 -5.31 5.83 6.03
C ASP A 69 -4.31 4.78 5.56
N ILE A 70 -3.64 5.00 4.43
CA ILE A 70 -2.62 4.11 3.87
C ILE A 70 -1.44 3.98 4.84
N VAL A 71 -0.92 5.09 5.35
CA VAL A 71 0.21 5.07 6.30
C VAL A 71 -0.19 4.33 7.59
N SER A 72 -1.41 4.56 8.09
CA SER A 72 -1.95 3.86 9.26
C SER A 72 -2.05 2.36 9.01
N ALA A 73 -2.66 1.95 7.89
CA ALA A 73 -2.82 0.55 7.50
C ALA A 73 -1.48 -0.18 7.35
N ILE A 74 -0.49 0.44 6.69
CA ILE A 74 0.87 -0.11 6.55
C ILE A 74 1.52 -0.25 7.93
N THR A 75 1.39 0.75 8.80
CA THR A 75 1.96 0.71 10.15
C THR A 75 1.36 -0.42 11.00
N GLN A 76 0.05 -0.62 10.92
CA GLN A 76 -0.62 -1.74 11.58
C GLN A 76 -0.17 -3.09 11.01
N ALA A 77 -0.08 -3.21 9.69
CA ALA A 77 0.40 -4.43 9.03
C ALA A 77 1.86 -4.76 9.40
N ILE A 78 2.74 -3.75 9.49
CA ILE A 78 4.11 -3.90 10.01
C ILE A 78 4.08 -4.51 11.41
N ASN A 79 3.24 -4.01 12.32
CA ASN A 79 3.16 -4.54 13.68
C ASN A 79 2.70 -6.00 13.75
N ILE A 80 1.89 -6.45 12.79
CA ILE A 80 1.45 -7.84 12.68
C ILE A 80 2.60 -8.71 12.16
N VAL A 81 3.19 -8.35 11.01
CA VAL A 81 4.25 -9.14 10.36
C VAL A 81 5.51 -9.23 11.22
N LYS A 82 5.85 -8.18 11.98
CA LYS A 82 6.99 -8.21 12.92
C LYS A 82 6.83 -9.23 14.04
N LYS A 83 5.60 -9.54 14.46
CA LYS A 83 5.35 -10.51 15.54
C LYS A 83 5.45 -11.95 15.03
N THR A 84 5.05 -12.20 13.79
CA THR A 84 5.02 -13.53 13.17
C THR A 84 5.49 -13.44 11.72
N PRO A 85 6.80 -13.30 11.47
CA PRO A 85 7.35 -13.29 10.12
C PRO A 85 7.23 -14.67 9.46
N HIS A 86 6.89 -14.72 8.18
CA HIS A 86 6.82 -15.98 7.42
C HIS A 86 8.12 -16.36 6.70
N HIS A 87 9.26 -15.74 7.04
CA HIS A 87 10.56 -16.01 6.41
C HIS A 87 11.49 -16.78 7.34
#